data_AF-A0A090MW15-F1
#
_entry.id   AF-A0A090MW15-F1
#
_cell.length_a   1.000
_cell.length_b   1.000
_cell.length_c   1.000
_cell.angle_alpha   90.00
_cell.angle_beta   90.00
_cell.angle_gamma   90.00
#
_symmetry.space_group_name_H-M   'P 1'
#
loop_
_entity.id
_entity.type
_entity.pdbx_description
1 polymer ?
#
loop_
_entity_poly.entity_id
_entity_poly.type
_entity_poly.pdbx_seq_one_letter_code
_entity_poly.pdbx_strand_id
1 'polypeptide(L)'
;MMAFCAALFAGRPEFGNFTDTGAVLTALDKYVGPYSATIFAIALLDACLIGAAAVSLSTSYAIADVLRVRHSLHRKVTDAIGFYVAYGILIFIAAGLVAFASDALLGLFVSAVQALAGVLLPSATVFLLLLCNDKAVVGPWSNGPKLNVFTGAIIWSLVLLSIILTVATVFPDVADSTILKILIGGSLLGLCGFVFSFAARKRSYDVPAAAYGNDQDHRFAKMTMLERRNWRMPPLNRLPALHMTLMTKVWMGVLRGYLLIAVALIGFKVFVAATGVEVSIPQIGGTPTSNDAATSNTGSK
;
A
#
# COMPACT_ATOMS: atom_id res chain seq x y z
N MET A 1 -3.01 -13.65 -12.77
CA MET A 1 -3.71 -12.99 -13.90
C MET A 1 -2.75 -12.49 -14.98
N MET A 2 -1.77 -11.61 -14.69
CA MET A 2 -0.91 -11.01 -15.72
C MET A 2 -0.27 -12.01 -16.72
N ALA A 3 0.42 -13.04 -16.23
CA ALA A 3 1.06 -14.04 -17.11
C ALA A 3 0.05 -14.83 -17.97
N PHE A 4 -1.11 -15.15 -17.39
CA PHE A 4 -2.17 -15.87 -18.09
C PHE A 4 -2.83 -15.01 -19.17
N CYS A 5 -3.19 -13.75 -18.87
CA CYS A 5 -3.76 -12.84 -19.86
C CYS A 5 -2.75 -12.57 -20.99
N ALA A 6 -1.47 -12.39 -20.64
CA ALA A 6 -0.41 -12.22 -21.64
C ALA A 6 -0.33 -13.42 -22.60
N ALA A 7 -0.43 -14.65 -22.09
CA ALA A 7 -0.45 -15.85 -22.91
C ALA A 7 -1.75 -16.00 -23.72
N LEU A 8 -2.89 -15.70 -23.12
CA LEU A 8 -4.21 -15.80 -23.76
C LEU A 8 -4.34 -14.87 -24.97
N PHE A 9 -3.84 -13.65 -24.84
CA PHE A 9 -3.91 -12.63 -25.89
C PHE A 9 -2.67 -12.56 -26.78
N ALA A 10 -1.64 -13.38 -26.55
CA ALA A 10 -0.42 -13.36 -27.35
C ALA A 10 -0.73 -13.59 -28.85
N GLY A 11 -0.35 -12.62 -29.69
CA GLY A 11 -0.57 -12.68 -31.15
C GLY A 11 -2.05 -12.54 -31.58
N ARG A 12 -2.93 -12.06 -30.69
CA ARG A 12 -4.37 -11.87 -30.97
C ARG A 12 -4.70 -10.38 -31.13
N PRO A 13 -5.75 -10.03 -31.90
CA PRO A 13 -6.15 -8.63 -32.11
C PRO A 13 -6.64 -7.95 -30.83
N GLU A 14 -7.08 -8.72 -29.82
CA GLU A 14 -7.50 -8.18 -28.53
C GLU A 14 -6.32 -7.87 -27.59
N PHE A 15 -5.07 -8.12 -28.01
CA PHE A 15 -3.88 -7.83 -27.21
C PHE A 15 -3.76 -6.32 -26.91
N GLY A 16 -3.78 -5.99 -25.61
CA GLY A 16 -3.75 -4.60 -25.15
C GLY A 16 -5.09 -3.87 -25.21
N ASN A 17 -6.17 -4.52 -25.68
CA ASN A 17 -7.50 -3.91 -25.82
C ASN A 17 -8.55 -4.66 -24.98
N PHE A 18 -8.26 -4.87 -23.70
CA PHE A 18 -9.19 -5.42 -22.72
C PHE A 18 -9.08 -4.62 -21.41
N THR A 19 -10.22 -4.24 -20.85
CA THR A 19 -10.28 -3.37 -19.65
C THR A 19 -11.00 -4.01 -18.48
N ASP A 20 -11.83 -5.02 -18.74
CA ASP A 20 -12.70 -5.64 -17.74
C ASP A 20 -12.53 -7.17 -17.70
N THR A 21 -13.00 -7.76 -16.61
CA THR A 21 -12.93 -9.20 -16.38
C THR A 21 -13.86 -9.98 -17.30
N GLY A 22 -14.95 -9.36 -17.78
CA GLY A 22 -15.87 -9.96 -18.74
C GLY A 22 -15.21 -10.23 -20.08
N ALA A 23 -14.44 -9.27 -20.60
CA ALA A 23 -13.64 -9.46 -21.83
C ALA A 23 -12.65 -10.63 -21.70
N VAL A 24 -11.99 -10.78 -20.54
CA VAL A 24 -11.10 -11.92 -20.26
C VAL A 24 -11.88 -13.23 -20.25
N LEU A 25 -13.10 -13.24 -19.70
CA LEU A 25 -13.98 -14.41 -19.68
C LEU A 25 -14.40 -14.84 -21.09
N THR A 26 -14.85 -13.89 -21.91
CA THR A 26 -15.26 -14.13 -23.30
C THR A 26 -14.09 -14.60 -24.15
N ALA A 27 -12.91 -14.01 -23.96
CA ALA A 27 -11.70 -14.47 -24.64
C ALA A 27 -11.33 -15.91 -24.22
N LEU A 28 -11.49 -16.24 -22.93
CA LEU A 28 -11.19 -17.58 -22.43
C LEU A 28 -12.16 -18.63 -23.00
N ASP A 29 -13.44 -18.30 -23.08
CA ASP A 29 -14.47 -19.14 -23.70
C ASP A 29 -14.17 -19.37 -25.20
N LYS A 30 -13.82 -18.30 -25.91
CA LYS A 30 -13.52 -18.32 -27.35
C LYS A 30 -12.25 -19.10 -27.71
N TYR A 31 -11.17 -18.95 -26.94
CA TYR A 31 -9.84 -19.46 -27.33
C TYR A 31 -9.39 -20.74 -26.62
N VAL A 32 -9.92 -21.04 -25.44
CA VAL A 32 -9.54 -22.23 -24.66
C VAL A 32 -10.73 -23.15 -24.44
N GLY A 33 -11.91 -22.58 -24.24
CA GLY A 33 -13.17 -23.29 -24.16
C GLY A 33 -13.96 -23.02 -22.88
N PRO A 34 -15.24 -23.47 -22.85
CA PRO A 34 -16.22 -23.09 -21.83
C PRO A 34 -15.88 -23.59 -20.43
N TYR A 35 -15.20 -24.73 -20.31
CA TYR A 35 -14.79 -25.26 -19.01
C TYR A 35 -13.78 -24.34 -18.30
N SER A 36 -12.81 -23.81 -19.04
CA SER A 36 -11.80 -22.89 -18.49
C SER A 36 -12.43 -21.56 -18.08
N ALA A 37 -13.35 -21.04 -18.91
CA ALA A 37 -14.14 -19.85 -18.58
C ALA A 37 -14.97 -20.04 -17.30
N THR A 38 -15.62 -21.18 -17.15
CA THR A 38 -16.43 -21.49 -15.97
C THR A 38 -15.60 -21.58 -14.69
N ILE A 39 -14.46 -22.28 -14.74
CA ILE A 39 -13.55 -22.40 -13.59
C ILE A 39 -13.01 -21.01 -13.19
N PHE A 40 -12.63 -20.19 -14.17
CA PHE A 40 -12.20 -18.82 -13.92
C PHE A 40 -13.31 -17.97 -13.27
N ALA A 41 -14.55 -18.07 -13.76
CA ALA A 41 -15.68 -17.33 -13.19
C ALA A 41 -15.92 -17.72 -11.72
N ILE A 42 -15.88 -19.02 -11.41
CA ILE A 42 -16.03 -19.53 -10.04
C ILE A 42 -14.90 -19.03 -9.15
N ALA A 43 -13.64 -19.11 -9.61
CA ALA A 43 -12.49 -18.64 -8.85
C ALA A 43 -12.52 -17.12 -8.61
N LEU A 44 -12.97 -16.35 -9.60
CA LEU A 44 -13.15 -14.90 -9.48
C LEU A 44 -14.25 -14.57 -8.45
N LEU A 45 -15.38 -15.26 -8.51
CA LEU A 45 -16.49 -15.07 -7.57
C LEU A 45 -16.04 -15.33 -6.13
N ASP A 46 -15.33 -16.43 -5.89
CA ASP A 46 -14.76 -16.77 -4.57
C ASP A 46 -13.79 -15.68 -4.06
N ALA A 47 -12.84 -15.27 -4.90
CA ALA A 47 -11.88 -14.22 -4.54
C ALA A 47 -12.56 -12.88 -4.19
N CYS A 48 -13.58 -12.49 -4.95
CA CYS A 48 -14.38 -11.29 -4.70
C CYS A 48 -15.16 -11.38 -3.38
N LEU A 49 -15.74 -12.55 -3.08
CA LEU A 49 -16.48 -12.77 -1.83
C LEU A 49 -15.58 -12.67 -0.61
N ILE A 50 -14.39 -13.28 -0.65
CA ILE A 50 -13.39 -13.20 0.41
C ILE A 50 -12.94 -11.75 0.61
N GLY A 51 -12.64 -11.03 -0.49
CA GLY A 51 -12.23 -9.63 -0.44
C GLY A 51 -13.32 -8.73 0.17
N ALA A 52 -14.56 -8.87 -0.29
CA ALA A 52 -15.69 -8.11 0.23
C ALA A 52 -15.92 -8.35 1.72
N ALA A 53 -15.85 -9.61 2.17
CA ALA A 53 -16.00 -9.96 3.59
C ALA A 53 -14.85 -9.39 4.43
N ALA A 54 -13.60 -9.56 4.01
CA ALA A 54 -12.43 -9.09 4.75
C ALA A 54 -12.42 -7.57 4.93
N VAL A 55 -12.66 -6.82 3.85
CA VAL A 55 -12.69 -5.34 3.88
C VAL A 55 -13.86 -4.84 4.71
N SER A 56 -15.05 -5.39 4.51
CA SER A 56 -16.26 -4.96 5.24
C SER A 56 -16.16 -5.26 6.73
N LEU A 57 -15.67 -6.45 7.12
CA LEU A 57 -15.45 -6.80 8.53
C LEU A 57 -14.38 -5.90 9.16
N SER A 58 -13.24 -5.71 8.51
CA SER A 58 -12.17 -4.86 9.03
C SER A 58 -12.62 -3.41 9.21
N THR A 59 -13.43 -2.89 8.30
CA THR A 59 -13.98 -1.53 8.38
C THR A 59 -15.00 -1.42 9.51
N SER A 60 -15.90 -2.39 9.66
CA SER A 60 -16.84 -2.44 10.78
C SER A 60 -16.12 -2.47 12.13
N TYR A 61 -15.00 -3.20 12.24
CA TYR A 61 -14.16 -3.20 13.45
C TYR A 61 -13.51 -1.84 13.73
N ALA A 62 -13.02 -1.15 12.70
CA ALA A 62 -12.44 0.18 12.89
C ALA A 62 -13.50 1.21 13.35
N ILE A 63 -14.69 1.21 12.73
CA ILE A 63 -15.80 2.10 13.11
C ILE A 63 -16.26 1.81 14.54
N ALA A 64 -16.40 0.53 14.85
CA ALA A 64 -16.73 0.02 16.18
C ALA A 64 -15.80 0.51 17.29
N ASP A 65 -14.48 0.42 17.05
CA ASP A 65 -13.45 0.85 17.99
C ASP A 65 -13.46 2.38 18.19
N VAL A 66 -13.65 3.16 17.11
CA VAL A 66 -13.75 4.63 17.17
C VAL A 66 -14.97 5.08 17.95
N LEU A 67 -16.12 4.43 17.75
CA LEU A 67 -17.35 4.76 18.46
C LEU A 67 -17.38 4.25 19.91
N ARG A 68 -16.31 3.57 20.38
CA ARG A 68 -16.20 2.93 21.72
C ARG A 68 -17.39 2.03 22.06
N VAL A 69 -18.08 1.51 21.06
CA VAL A 69 -19.16 0.55 21.25
C VAL A 69 -18.52 -0.80 21.60
N ARG A 70 -19.09 -1.56 22.54
CA ARG A 70 -18.50 -2.83 23.00
C ARG A 70 -18.54 -3.87 21.88
N HIS A 71 -17.38 -4.38 21.45
CA HIS A 71 -17.27 -5.38 20.39
C HIS A 71 -16.59 -6.66 20.87
N SER A 72 -17.14 -7.80 20.49
CA SER A 72 -16.45 -9.09 20.56
C SER A 72 -17.05 -10.01 19.51
N LEU A 73 -16.22 -10.58 18.64
CA LEU A 73 -16.57 -11.61 17.67
C LEU A 73 -17.17 -12.88 18.33
N HIS A 74 -17.07 -12.98 19.66
CA HIS A 74 -17.59 -14.07 20.47
C HIS A 74 -18.91 -13.74 21.20
N ARG A 75 -19.51 -12.56 20.95
CA ARG A 75 -20.81 -12.21 21.53
C ARG A 75 -21.95 -12.47 20.54
N LYS A 76 -23.10 -12.88 21.08
CA LYS A 76 -24.32 -13.17 20.32
C LYS A 76 -24.72 -11.96 19.47
N VAL A 77 -25.35 -12.23 18.32
CA VAL A 77 -25.85 -11.23 17.35
C VAL A 77 -26.69 -10.11 18.02
N THR A 78 -27.32 -10.41 19.16
CA THR A 78 -28.09 -9.47 19.98
C THR A 78 -27.28 -8.46 20.80
N ASP A 79 -26.00 -8.71 21.10
CA ASP A 79 -25.15 -7.82 21.92
C ASP A 79 -24.33 -6.82 21.08
N ALA A 80 -24.29 -6.96 19.76
CA ALA A 80 -23.47 -6.18 18.84
C ALA A 80 -24.24 -5.70 17.59
N ILE A 81 -25.50 -5.27 17.77
CA ILE A 81 -26.37 -4.80 16.67
C ILE A 81 -25.69 -3.71 15.82
N GLY A 82 -24.93 -2.80 16.45
CA GLY A 82 -24.20 -1.74 15.73
C GLY A 82 -23.17 -2.28 14.73
N PHE A 83 -22.49 -3.39 15.05
CA PHE A 83 -21.52 -4.03 14.16
C PHE A 83 -22.19 -4.57 12.89
N TYR A 84 -23.29 -5.32 13.06
CA TYR A 84 -24.01 -5.95 11.97
C TYR A 84 -24.74 -4.92 11.10
N VAL A 85 -25.27 -3.84 11.70
CA VAL A 85 -25.88 -2.74 10.96
C VAL A 85 -24.83 -1.99 10.14
N ALA A 86 -23.67 -1.65 10.71
CA ALA A 86 -22.58 -1.02 9.98
C ALA A 86 -22.12 -1.90 8.80
N TYR A 87 -21.94 -3.20 9.04
CA TYR A 87 -21.60 -4.18 8.01
C TYR A 87 -22.65 -4.26 6.89
N GLY A 88 -23.94 -4.33 7.25
CA GLY A 88 -25.04 -4.38 6.29
C GLY A 88 -25.17 -3.10 5.46
N ILE A 89 -25.01 -1.93 6.08
CA ILE A 89 -25.01 -0.63 5.37
C ILE A 89 -23.84 -0.55 4.39
N LEU A 90 -22.63 -0.96 4.80
CA LEU A 90 -21.46 -0.98 3.93
C LEU A 90 -21.68 -1.85 2.69
N ILE A 91 -22.22 -3.07 2.87
CA ILE A 91 -22.55 -3.96 1.76
C ILE A 91 -23.64 -3.36 0.87
N PHE A 92 -24.69 -2.79 1.46
CA PHE A 92 -25.79 -2.19 0.70
C PHE A 92 -25.31 -1.02 -0.15
N ILE A 93 -24.47 -0.14 0.41
CA ILE A 93 -23.86 0.98 -0.32
C ILE A 93 -22.95 0.46 -1.43
N ALA A 94 -22.10 -0.54 -1.15
CA ALA A 94 -21.21 -1.11 -2.16
C ALA A 94 -21.99 -1.76 -3.32
N ALA A 95 -23.04 -2.52 -3.01
CA ALA A 95 -23.90 -3.16 -4.00
C ALA A 95 -24.66 -2.11 -4.83
N GLY A 96 -25.21 -1.07 -4.18
CA GLY A 96 -25.84 0.05 -4.88
C GLY A 96 -24.86 0.79 -5.78
N LEU A 97 -23.66 1.10 -5.28
CA LEU A 97 -22.63 1.76 -6.07
C LEU A 97 -22.27 0.95 -7.32
N VAL A 98 -22.05 -0.36 -7.19
CA VAL A 98 -21.76 -1.22 -8.34
C VAL A 98 -22.94 -1.32 -9.31
N ALA A 99 -24.18 -1.38 -8.81
CA ALA A 99 -25.37 -1.50 -9.65
C ALA A 99 -25.68 -0.23 -10.46
N PHE A 100 -25.33 0.96 -9.95
CA PHE A 100 -25.64 2.24 -10.58
C PHE A 100 -24.43 2.97 -11.18
N ALA A 101 -23.20 2.52 -10.92
CA ALA A 101 -21.99 3.15 -11.45
C ALA A 101 -21.76 2.81 -12.93
N SER A 102 -21.18 3.76 -13.67
CA SER A 102 -20.66 3.53 -15.01
C SER A 102 -19.32 2.80 -14.99
N ASP A 103 -18.97 2.11 -16.08
CA ASP A 103 -17.70 1.37 -16.21
C ASP A 103 -16.48 2.27 -16.00
N ALA A 104 -16.54 3.52 -16.50
CA ALA A 104 -15.49 4.52 -16.31
C ALA A 104 -15.31 4.87 -14.82
N LEU A 105 -16.41 4.98 -14.07
CA LEU A 105 -16.38 5.29 -12.64
C LEU A 105 -15.85 4.12 -11.81
N LEU A 106 -16.23 2.88 -12.15
CA LEU A 106 -15.68 1.68 -11.52
C LEU A 106 -14.18 1.55 -11.77
N GLY A 107 -13.72 1.79 -13.00
CA GLY A 107 -12.30 1.83 -13.35
C GLY A 107 -11.52 2.90 -12.57
N LEU A 108 -12.11 4.08 -12.38
CA LEU A 108 -11.54 5.15 -11.56
C LEU A 108 -11.40 4.70 -10.10
N PHE A 109 -12.42 4.09 -9.50
CA PHE A 109 -12.37 3.62 -8.11
C PHE A 109 -11.32 2.53 -7.91
N VAL A 110 -11.24 1.54 -8.81
CA VAL A 110 -10.23 0.47 -8.73
C VAL A 110 -8.82 1.07 -8.79
N SER A 111 -8.59 1.97 -9.74
CA SER A 111 -7.29 2.64 -9.90
C SER A 111 -6.94 3.52 -8.70
N ALA A 112 -7.91 4.26 -8.16
CA ALA A 112 -7.73 5.13 -7.00
C ALA A 112 -7.43 4.32 -5.73
N VAL A 113 -8.18 3.26 -5.46
CA VAL A 113 -7.95 2.37 -4.32
C VAL A 113 -6.61 1.67 -4.43
N GLN A 114 -6.22 1.24 -5.63
CA GLN A 114 -4.90 0.63 -5.86
C GLN A 114 -3.76 1.62 -5.61
N ALA A 115 -3.88 2.86 -6.11
CA ALA A 115 -2.90 3.91 -5.84
C ALA A 115 -2.82 4.23 -4.33
N LEU A 116 -3.97 4.35 -3.68
CA LEU A 116 -4.06 4.61 -2.24
C LEU A 116 -3.42 3.47 -1.43
N ALA A 117 -3.70 2.21 -1.77
CA ALA A 117 -3.05 1.05 -1.16
C ALA A 117 -1.53 1.10 -1.33
N GLY A 118 -1.04 1.39 -2.54
CA GLY A 118 0.40 1.53 -2.82
C GLY A 118 1.10 2.61 -1.99
N VAL A 119 0.39 3.68 -1.65
CA VAL A 119 0.89 4.80 -0.82
C VAL A 119 0.79 4.53 0.67
N LEU A 120 -0.26 3.84 1.12
CA LEU A 120 -0.49 3.55 2.54
C LEU A 120 0.33 2.37 3.06
N LEU A 121 0.67 1.40 2.20
CA LEU A 121 1.42 0.19 2.54
C LEU A 121 2.75 0.46 3.26
N PRO A 122 3.65 1.35 2.77
CA PRO A 122 4.90 1.66 3.45
C PRO A 122 4.66 2.20 4.86
N SER A 123 3.66 3.06 5.03
CA SER A 123 3.33 3.68 6.32
C SER A 123 2.87 2.64 7.34
N ALA A 124 1.88 1.83 6.97
CA ALA A 124 1.40 0.74 7.81
C ALA A 124 2.53 -0.23 8.18
N THR A 125 3.42 -0.54 7.24
CA THR A 125 4.56 -1.45 7.46
C THR A 125 5.59 -0.87 8.43
N VAL A 126 5.85 0.44 8.40
CA VAL A 126 6.74 1.10 9.37
C VAL A 126 6.14 1.05 10.77
N PHE A 127 4.85 1.35 10.92
CA PHE A 127 4.17 1.24 12.22
C PHE A 127 4.21 -0.20 12.75
N LEU A 128 3.97 -1.18 11.87
CA LEU A 128 4.07 -2.59 12.22
C LEU A 128 5.50 -2.95 12.67
N LEU A 129 6.54 -2.48 11.98
CA LEU A 129 7.93 -2.71 12.40
C LEU A 129 8.22 -2.10 13.78
N LEU A 130 7.74 -0.89 14.05
CA LEU A 130 7.90 -0.26 15.37
C LEU A 130 7.20 -1.08 16.46
N LEU A 131 5.99 -1.59 16.19
CA LEU A 131 5.25 -2.44 17.11
C LEU A 131 5.96 -3.79 17.33
N CYS A 132 6.45 -4.42 16.26
CA CYS A 132 7.21 -5.68 16.33
C CYS A 132 8.56 -5.53 17.03
N ASN A 133 9.13 -4.32 17.04
CA ASN A 133 10.37 -4.02 17.74
C ASN A 133 10.12 -3.60 19.21
N ASP A 134 8.88 -3.30 19.60
CA ASP A 134 8.53 -2.94 20.96
C ASP A 134 8.49 -4.18 21.87
N LYS A 135 9.53 -4.32 22.69
CA LYS A 135 9.67 -5.41 23.66
C LYS A 135 8.62 -5.36 24.78
N ALA A 136 8.02 -4.20 25.07
CA ALA A 136 6.94 -4.11 26.04
C ALA A 136 5.65 -4.76 25.52
N VAL A 137 5.39 -4.66 24.21
CA VAL A 137 4.18 -5.18 23.56
C VAL A 137 4.33 -6.62 23.09
N VAL A 138 5.49 -6.98 22.55
CA VAL A 138 5.74 -8.29 21.91
C VAL A 138 6.59 -9.22 22.79
N GLY A 139 7.24 -8.67 23.82
CA GLY A 139 8.01 -9.43 24.79
C GLY A 139 9.17 -10.20 24.16
N PRO A 140 9.30 -11.52 24.42
CA PRO A 140 10.41 -12.33 23.94
C PRO A 140 10.40 -12.58 22.42
N TRP A 141 9.33 -12.22 21.72
CA TRP A 141 9.16 -12.38 20.26
C TRP A 141 9.52 -11.12 19.47
N SER A 142 10.14 -10.13 20.13
CA SER A 142 10.59 -8.90 19.48
C SER A 142 11.58 -9.17 18.34
N ASN A 143 11.54 -8.30 17.33
CA ASN A 143 12.30 -8.49 16.11
C ASN A 143 13.82 -8.42 16.36
N GLY A 144 14.54 -9.49 16.01
CA GLY A 144 15.99 -9.52 16.10
C GLY A 144 16.69 -8.59 15.10
N PRO A 145 18.00 -8.32 15.25
CA PRO A 145 18.72 -7.39 14.37
C PRO A 145 18.72 -7.82 12.90
N LYS A 146 18.78 -9.13 12.62
CA LYS A 146 18.71 -9.69 11.26
C LYS A 146 17.34 -9.47 10.61
N LEU A 147 16.27 -9.76 11.36
CA LEU A 147 14.90 -9.55 10.88
C LEU A 147 14.60 -8.06 10.71
N ASN A 148 15.10 -7.20 11.60
CA ASN A 148 14.96 -5.75 11.45
C ASN A 148 15.67 -5.22 10.19
N VAL A 149 16.82 -5.79 9.83
CA VAL A 149 17.50 -5.46 8.55
C VAL A 149 16.69 -5.92 7.35
N PHE A 150 16.14 -7.14 7.40
CA PHE A 150 15.27 -7.68 6.35
C PHE A 150 13.99 -6.85 6.19
N THR A 151 13.27 -6.58 7.28
CA THR A 151 12.06 -5.75 7.26
C THR A 151 12.37 -4.32 6.85
N GLY A 152 13.53 -3.78 7.25
CA GLY A 152 14.02 -2.48 6.78
C GLY A 152 14.24 -2.43 5.27
N ALA A 153 14.82 -3.48 4.68
CA ALA A 153 14.97 -3.59 3.23
C ALA A 153 13.61 -3.65 2.51
N ILE A 154 12.64 -4.39 3.06
CA ILE A 154 11.26 -4.42 2.52
C ILE A 154 10.65 -3.03 2.56
N ILE A 155 10.71 -2.34 3.70
CA ILE A 155 10.18 -0.97 3.84
C ILE A 155 10.85 -0.03 2.86
N TRP A 156 12.17 -0.12 2.70
CA TRP A 156 12.90 0.71 1.74
C TRP A 156 12.40 0.48 0.30
N SER A 157 12.28 -0.78 -0.11
CA SER A 157 11.73 -1.13 -1.43
C SER A 157 10.29 -0.62 -1.58
N LEU A 158 9.44 -0.79 -0.57
CA LEU A 158 8.07 -0.26 -0.59
C LEU A 158 8.04 1.26 -0.75
N VAL A 159 8.87 1.99 0.01
CA VAL A 159 8.97 3.46 -0.11
C VAL A 159 9.47 3.85 -1.50
N LEU A 160 10.50 3.20 -2.01
CA LEU A 160 11.06 3.49 -3.34
C LEU A 160 10.03 3.27 -4.44
N LEU A 161 9.33 2.13 -4.43
CA LEU A 161 8.26 1.84 -5.39
C LEU A 161 7.08 2.81 -5.25
N SER A 162 6.76 3.21 -4.01
CA SER A 162 5.68 4.17 -3.74
C SER A 162 6.02 5.58 -4.27
N ILE A 163 7.28 6.01 -4.15
CA ILE A 163 7.78 7.26 -4.75
C ILE A 163 7.70 7.19 -6.28
N ILE A 164 8.17 6.10 -6.89
CA ILE A 164 8.11 5.90 -8.34
C ILE A 164 6.64 5.97 -8.82
N LEU A 165 5.74 5.27 -8.13
CA LEU A 165 4.31 5.29 -8.44
C LEU A 165 3.72 6.69 -8.30
N THR A 166 4.10 7.44 -7.27
CA THR A 166 3.61 8.81 -7.07
C THR A 166 4.10 9.73 -8.21
N VAL A 167 5.38 9.65 -8.59
CA VAL A 167 5.92 10.43 -9.71
C VAL A 167 5.22 10.08 -11.02
N ALA A 168 5.08 8.79 -11.32
CA ALA A 168 4.42 8.34 -12.55
C ALA A 168 2.92 8.69 -12.59
N THR A 169 2.26 8.75 -11.44
CA THR A 169 0.83 9.09 -11.40
C THR A 169 0.56 10.59 -11.53
N VAL A 170 1.47 11.44 -11.05
CA VAL A 170 1.36 12.92 -11.10
C VAL A 170 1.88 13.50 -12.40
N PHE A 171 2.94 12.91 -12.96
CA PHE A 171 3.56 13.37 -14.20
C PHE A 171 3.55 12.22 -15.23
N PRO A 172 2.46 12.07 -16.00
CA PRO A 172 2.32 10.99 -16.97
C PRO A 172 3.36 11.06 -18.09
N ASP A 173 3.83 12.26 -18.44
CA ASP A 173 4.84 12.51 -19.49
C ASP A 173 6.29 12.26 -19.05
N VAL A 174 6.51 11.72 -17.85
CA VAL A 174 7.87 11.43 -17.39
C VAL A 174 8.48 10.34 -18.25
N ALA A 175 9.56 10.68 -18.95
CA ALA A 175 10.32 9.73 -19.75
C ALA A 175 10.76 8.52 -18.90
N ASP A 176 10.64 7.31 -19.47
CA ASP A 176 11.05 6.04 -18.84
C ASP A 176 12.46 6.09 -18.25
N SER A 177 13.35 6.84 -18.91
CA SER A 177 14.73 7.07 -18.45
C SER A 177 14.81 7.72 -17.07
N THR A 178 13.85 8.57 -16.70
CA THR A 178 13.78 9.21 -15.38
C THR A 178 13.31 8.23 -14.32
N ILE A 179 12.31 7.39 -14.62
CA ILE A 179 11.87 6.32 -13.73
C ILE A 179 13.03 5.35 -13.45
N LEU A 180 13.77 4.95 -14.47
CA LEU A 180 14.96 4.10 -14.34
C LEU A 180 16.05 4.76 -13.49
N LYS A 181 16.31 6.06 -13.68
CA LYS A 181 17.27 6.81 -12.84
C LYS A 181 16.86 6.84 -11.37
N ILE A 182 15.57 7.07 -11.08
CA ILE A 182 15.04 7.04 -9.70
C ILE A 182 15.21 5.64 -9.10
N LEU A 183 14.89 4.60 -9.86
CA LEU A 183 15.03 3.21 -9.41
C LEU A 183 16.48 2.85 -9.10
N ILE A 184 17.42 3.16 -10.01
CA ILE A 184 18.85 2.89 -9.82
C ILE A 184 19.38 3.71 -8.66
N GLY A 185 19.14 5.02 -8.63
CA GLY A 185 19.61 5.90 -7.56
C GLY A 185 19.07 5.52 -6.19
N GLY A 186 17.78 5.22 -6.09
CA GLY A 186 17.14 4.77 -4.86
C GLY A 186 17.61 3.39 -4.40
N SER A 187 17.90 2.48 -5.33
CA SER A 187 18.46 1.16 -5.01
C SER A 187 19.89 1.28 -4.49
N LEU A 188 20.71 2.13 -5.10
CA LEU A 188 22.07 2.41 -4.64
C LEU A 188 22.07 3.06 -3.24
N LEU A 189 21.20 4.05 -3.01
CA LEU A 189 21.03 4.66 -1.70
C LEU A 189 20.60 3.65 -0.63
N GLY A 190 19.65 2.77 -0.98
CA GLY A 190 19.21 1.68 -0.10
C GLY A 190 20.34 0.72 0.24
N LEU A 191 21.15 0.34 -0.76
CA LEU A 191 22.30 -0.53 -0.57
C LEU A 191 23.37 0.13 0.31
N CYS A 192 23.67 1.41 0.09
CA CYS A 192 24.59 2.18 0.92
C CYS A 192 24.08 2.27 2.37
N GLY A 193 22.80 2.56 2.57
CA GLY A 193 22.16 2.60 3.89
C GLY A 193 22.18 1.23 4.60
N PHE A 194 21.97 0.15 3.84
CA PHE A 194 22.05 -1.22 4.32
C PHE A 194 23.47 -1.58 4.76
N VAL A 195 24.47 -1.33 3.90
CA VAL A 195 25.88 -1.59 4.18
C VAL A 195 26.36 -0.75 5.37
N PHE A 196 26.00 0.53 5.41
CA PHE A 196 26.30 1.41 6.54
C PHE A 196 25.68 0.91 7.84
N SER A 197 24.40 0.52 7.82
CA SER A 197 23.72 -0.04 9.00
C SER A 197 24.33 -1.35 9.45
N PHE A 198 24.75 -2.20 8.52
CA PHE A 198 25.41 -3.47 8.81
C PHE A 198 26.83 -3.26 9.38
N ALA A 199 27.60 -2.35 8.80
CA ALA A 199 28.95 -1.98 9.27
C ALA A 199 28.92 -1.25 10.61
N ALA A 200 28.00 -0.30 10.80
CA ALA A 200 27.79 0.42 12.05
C ALA A 200 27.33 -0.51 13.17
N ARG A 201 26.54 -1.56 12.87
CA ARG A 201 26.17 -2.60 13.85
C ARG A 201 27.33 -3.54 14.20
N LYS A 202 28.18 -3.88 13.23
CA LYS A 202 29.41 -4.63 13.50
C LYS A 202 30.37 -3.84 14.38
N ARG A 203 30.40 -2.52 14.23
CA ARG A 203 31.20 -1.59 15.05
C ARG A 203 30.57 -1.25 16.40
N SER A 204 29.24 -1.23 16.49
CA SER A 204 28.49 -0.95 17.74
C SER A 204 28.26 -2.19 18.58
N TYR A 205 28.85 -3.34 18.23
CA TYR A 205 28.97 -4.47 19.15
C TYR A 205 29.85 -4.11 20.36
N ASP A 206 30.72 -3.09 20.22
CA ASP A 206 31.58 -2.55 21.29
C ASP A 206 31.02 -1.29 21.98
N VAL A 207 29.84 -0.80 21.59
CA VAL A 207 29.21 0.36 22.25
C VAL A 207 28.09 -0.14 23.17
N PRO A 208 28.21 0.00 24.50
CA PRO A 208 27.22 -0.52 25.43
C PRO A 208 25.87 0.10 25.11
N ALA A 209 24.91 -0.75 24.72
CA ALA A 209 23.53 -0.37 24.46
C ALA A 209 23.02 0.45 25.65
N ALA A 210 22.76 1.73 25.41
CA ALA A 210 22.46 2.73 26.42
C ALA A 210 21.37 2.26 27.40
N ALA A 211 21.82 1.87 28.60
CA ALA A 211 21.29 2.09 29.95
C ALA A 211 19.80 1.88 30.30
N TYR A 212 18.88 1.47 29.41
CA TYR A 212 17.47 1.25 29.77
C TYR A 212 16.89 -0.12 29.37
N GLY A 213 17.63 -0.94 28.60
CA GLY A 213 17.15 -2.23 28.06
C GLY A 213 17.77 -3.51 28.67
N ASN A 214 18.81 -3.38 29.49
CA ASN A 214 19.67 -4.52 29.85
C ASN A 214 18.94 -5.59 30.69
N ASP A 215 18.06 -5.18 31.60
CA ASP A 215 17.37 -6.11 32.53
C ASP A 215 16.24 -6.92 31.88
N GLN A 216 15.49 -6.31 30.94
CA GLN A 216 14.45 -7.04 30.20
C GLN A 216 15.05 -8.02 29.19
N ASP A 217 16.12 -7.62 28.51
CA ASP A 217 16.81 -8.47 27.55
C ASP A 217 17.41 -9.71 28.21
N HIS A 218 17.98 -9.56 29.40
CA HIS A 218 18.47 -10.67 30.20
C HIS A 218 17.34 -11.57 30.70
N ARG A 219 16.17 -11.01 31.07
CA ARG A 219 14.99 -11.80 31.44
C ARG A 219 14.46 -12.63 30.28
N PHE A 220 14.29 -12.06 29.10
CA PHE A 220 13.79 -12.80 27.93
C PHE A 220 14.80 -13.81 27.38
N ALA A 221 16.10 -13.50 27.46
CA ALA A 221 17.16 -14.42 27.05
C ALA A 221 17.20 -15.69 27.91
N LYS A 222 16.87 -15.59 29.21
CA LYS A 222 16.83 -16.72 30.14
C LYS A 222 15.55 -17.55 30.07
N MET A 223 14.50 -17.08 29.39
CA MET A 223 13.26 -17.84 29.27
C MET A 223 13.42 -19.09 28.40
N THR A 224 12.92 -20.21 28.90
CA THR A 224 12.75 -21.45 28.15
C THR A 224 11.73 -21.28 27.02
N MET A 225 11.78 -22.13 25.99
CA MET A 225 10.84 -22.07 24.87
C MET A 225 9.37 -22.23 25.30
N LEU A 226 9.10 -23.02 26.35
CA LEU A 226 7.76 -23.19 26.91
C LEU A 226 7.24 -21.89 27.56
N GLU A 227 8.08 -21.19 28.32
CA GLU A 227 7.74 -19.90 28.93
C GLU A 227 7.47 -18.83 27.87
N ARG A 228 8.27 -18.80 26.78
CA ARG A 228 8.04 -17.87 25.66
C ARG A 228 6.70 -18.11 24.96
N ARG A 229 6.28 -19.37 24.80
CA ARG A 229 5.01 -19.71 24.15
C ARG A 229 3.80 -19.34 25.01
N ASN A 230 3.95 -19.39 26.33
CA ASN A 230 2.92 -19.01 27.30
C ASN A 230 2.92 -17.51 27.62
N TRP A 231 3.81 -16.73 27.01
CA TRP A 231 3.91 -15.30 27.26
C TRP A 231 2.62 -14.57 26.83
N ARG A 232 2.17 -13.65 27.69
CA ARG A 232 1.00 -12.80 27.45
C ARG A 232 1.38 -11.34 27.65
N MET A 233 0.84 -10.48 26.79
CA MET A 233 1.03 -9.03 26.88
C MET A 233 0.52 -8.51 28.23
N PRO A 234 1.33 -7.72 28.97
CA PRO A 234 0.87 -7.05 30.17
C PRO A 234 -0.34 -6.13 29.88
N PRO A 235 -1.21 -5.87 30.87
CA PRO A 235 -2.38 -5.00 30.65
C PRO A 235 -1.95 -3.60 30.18
N LEU A 236 -2.75 -3.02 29.27
CA LEU A 236 -2.44 -1.78 28.53
C LEU A 236 -2.05 -0.59 29.44
N ASN A 237 -2.60 -0.53 30.65
CA ASN A 237 -2.36 0.54 31.62
C ASN A 237 -0.97 0.47 32.32
N ARG A 238 -0.20 -0.60 32.10
CA ARG A 238 1.13 -0.79 32.68
C ARG A 238 2.25 -0.75 31.63
N LEU A 239 1.91 -0.53 30.37
CA LEU A 239 2.91 -0.46 29.31
C LEU A 239 3.62 0.90 29.36
N PRO A 240 4.96 0.92 29.38
CA PRO A 240 5.71 2.15 29.24
C PRO A 240 5.42 2.78 27.87
N ALA A 241 5.43 4.11 27.80
CA ALA A 241 5.30 4.80 26.52
C ALA A 241 6.48 4.46 25.60
N LEU A 242 6.21 4.30 24.31
CA LEU A 242 7.24 3.97 23.31
C LEU A 242 8.29 5.09 23.24
N HIS A 243 9.51 4.80 23.69
CA HIS A 243 10.64 5.71 23.58
C HIS A 243 11.15 5.77 22.14
N MET A 244 10.68 6.76 21.38
CA MET A 244 11.12 7.02 20.01
C MET A 244 12.50 7.69 20.03
N THR A 245 13.49 7.10 19.36
CA THR A 245 14.77 7.79 19.13
C THR A 245 14.54 9.03 18.26
N LEU A 246 15.42 10.04 18.37
CA LEU A 246 15.32 11.27 17.56
C LEU A 246 15.26 10.96 16.06
N MET A 247 16.06 9.98 15.62
CA MET A 247 16.08 9.48 14.25
C MET A 247 14.74 8.86 13.83
N THR A 248 14.12 8.04 14.69
CA THR A 248 12.78 7.47 14.44
C THR A 248 11.73 8.56 14.36
N LYS A 249 11.81 9.59 15.20
CA LYS A 249 10.87 10.71 15.22
C LYS A 249 10.95 11.55 13.95
N VAL A 250 12.17 11.86 13.49
CA VAL A 250 12.41 12.55 12.20
C VAL A 250 11.91 11.71 11.04
N TRP A 251 12.24 10.41 11.02
CA TRP A 251 11.79 9.49 9.98
C TRP A 251 10.26 9.38 9.91
N MET A 252 9.58 9.29 11.06
CA MET A 252 8.12 9.33 11.11
C MET A 252 7.54 10.66 10.63
N GLY A 253 8.23 11.79 10.90
CA GLY A 253 7.85 13.10 10.37
C GLY A 253 7.90 13.13 8.84
N VAL A 254 8.99 12.66 8.26
CA VAL A 254 9.16 12.53 6.79
C VAL A 254 8.09 11.62 6.20
N LEU A 255 7.86 10.45 6.80
CA LEU A 255 6.86 9.49 6.33
C LEU A 255 5.43 10.05 6.40
N ARG A 256 5.09 10.79 7.46
CA ARG A 256 3.79 11.48 7.57
C ARG A 256 3.65 12.58 6.54
N GLY A 257 4.69 13.38 6.32
CA GLY A 257 4.70 14.40 5.27
C GLY A 257 4.49 13.80 3.88
N TYR A 258 5.22 12.73 3.55
CA TYR A 258 5.03 11.95 2.34
C TYR A 258 3.59 11.46 2.19
N LEU A 259 3.04 10.84 3.24
CA LEU A 259 1.69 10.30 3.21
C LEU A 259 0.63 11.39 2.99
N LEU A 260 0.78 12.55 3.63
CA LEU A 260 -0.12 13.69 3.42
C LEU A 260 -0.07 14.19 1.98
N ILE A 261 1.13 14.38 1.43
CA ILE A 261 1.33 14.83 0.04
C ILE A 261 0.74 13.80 -0.92
N ALA A 262 1.05 12.52 -0.74
CA ALA A 262 0.61 11.46 -1.64
C ALA A 262 -0.92 11.24 -1.60
N VAL A 263 -1.54 11.29 -0.41
CA VAL A 263 -3.01 11.24 -0.28
C VAL A 263 -3.66 12.47 -0.92
N ALA A 264 -3.09 13.66 -0.72
CA ALA A 264 -3.60 14.89 -1.34
C ALA A 264 -3.51 14.83 -2.88
N LEU A 265 -2.39 14.34 -3.43
CA LEU A 265 -2.19 14.17 -4.86
C LEU A 265 -3.16 13.15 -5.47
N ILE A 266 -3.38 12.01 -4.80
CA ILE A 266 -4.37 11.02 -5.26
C ILE A 266 -5.77 11.62 -5.20
N GLY A 267 -6.13 12.30 -4.12
CA GLY A 267 -7.42 12.98 -4.00
C GLY A 267 -7.63 14.01 -5.10
N PHE A 268 -6.60 14.81 -5.39
CA PHE A 268 -6.60 15.75 -6.50
C PHE A 268 -6.78 15.05 -7.86
N LYS A 269 -6.05 13.95 -8.10
CA LYS A 269 -6.18 13.18 -9.35
C LYS A 269 -7.58 12.59 -9.52
N VAL A 270 -8.16 12.06 -8.45
CA VAL A 270 -9.55 11.55 -8.45
C VAL A 270 -10.53 12.68 -8.73
N PHE A 271 -10.33 13.85 -8.13
CA PHE A 271 -11.15 15.03 -8.38
C PHE A 271 -11.06 15.52 -9.83
N VAL A 272 -9.85 15.60 -10.38
CA VAL A 272 -9.60 15.96 -11.78
C VAL A 272 -10.26 14.95 -12.73
N ALA A 273 -10.08 13.65 -12.47
CA ALA A 273 -10.70 12.59 -13.27
C ALA A 273 -12.24 12.61 -13.19
N ALA A 274 -12.80 13.00 -12.03
CA ALA A 274 -14.25 13.10 -11.85
C ALA A 274 -14.85 14.37 -12.48
N THR A 275 -14.08 15.45 -12.59
CA THR A 275 -14.55 16.75 -13.10
C THR A 275 -14.19 17.01 -14.56
N GLY A 276 -13.31 16.21 -15.15
CA GLY A 276 -12.87 16.36 -16.55
C GLY A 276 -12.02 17.61 -16.81
N VAL A 277 -11.48 18.24 -15.77
CA VAL A 277 -10.67 19.46 -15.88
C VAL A 277 -9.23 19.08 -16.23
N GLU A 278 -8.83 19.22 -17.49
CA GLU A 278 -7.42 19.12 -17.89
C GLU A 278 -6.61 20.27 -17.28
N VAL A 279 -5.96 20.01 -16.14
CA VAL A 279 -5.01 20.96 -15.55
C VAL A 279 -3.67 20.81 -16.27
N SER A 280 -3.39 21.74 -17.19
CA SER A 280 -2.08 21.86 -17.84
C SER A 280 -1.02 22.23 -16.80
N ILE A 281 -0.28 21.24 -16.30
CA ILE A 281 0.91 21.49 -15.49
C ILE A 281 2.03 21.98 -16.43
N PRO A 282 2.63 23.16 -16.18
CA PRO A 282 3.68 23.68 -17.04
C PRO A 282 4.87 22.70 -17.07
N GLN A 283 5.19 22.26 -18.28
CA GLN A 283 6.26 21.31 -18.59
C GLN A 283 7.60 21.91 -18.16
N ILE A 284 8.20 21.38 -17.08
CA ILE A 284 9.59 21.70 -16.71
C ILE A 284 10.49 20.88 -17.63
N GLY A 285 10.83 21.43 -18.80
CA GLY A 285 11.87 20.88 -19.68
C GLY A 285 11.61 20.85 -21.18
N GLY A 286 10.61 21.58 -21.71
CA GLY A 286 10.41 21.68 -23.16
C GLY A 286 11.39 22.67 -23.81
N THR A 287 12.38 22.18 -24.55
CA THR A 287 13.08 22.98 -25.58
C THR A 287 12.06 23.47 -26.62
N PRO A 288 12.07 24.75 -27.06
CA PRO A 288 11.10 25.24 -28.03
C PRO A 288 11.36 24.60 -29.39
N THR A 289 10.43 23.78 -29.89
CA THR A 289 10.40 23.40 -31.30
C THR A 289 9.84 24.57 -32.10
N SER A 290 10.71 25.19 -32.90
CA SER A 290 10.47 26.35 -33.74
C SER A 290 9.55 26.03 -34.93
N ASN A 291 8.23 26.06 -34.73
CA ASN A 291 7.28 25.92 -35.85
C ASN A 291 6.32 27.12 -36.06
N ASP A 292 6.53 28.24 -35.36
CA ASP A 292 5.68 29.43 -35.47
C ASP A 292 6.23 30.51 -36.43
N ALA A 293 6.94 30.12 -37.49
CA ALA A 293 7.52 31.06 -38.46
C ALA A 293 7.21 30.69 -39.91
N ALA A 294 5.94 30.49 -40.27
CA ALA A 294 5.57 30.32 -41.68
C ALA A 294 4.11 30.64 -42.03
N THR A 295 3.47 31.64 -41.42
CA THR A 295 2.13 32.10 -41.88
C THR A 295 1.92 33.60 -41.64
N SER A 296 2.66 34.46 -42.33
CA SER A 296 2.23 35.85 -42.56
C SER A 296 2.93 36.49 -43.75
N ASN A 297 2.55 36.12 -44.98
CA ASN A 297 2.68 37.08 -46.08
C ASN A 297 1.76 36.76 -47.28
N THR A 298 0.50 37.15 -47.19
CA THR A 298 -0.36 37.40 -48.35
C THR A 298 -1.27 38.59 -48.05
N GLY A 299 -0.92 39.76 -48.59
CA GLY A 299 -1.85 40.89 -48.70
C GLY A 299 -1.21 42.28 -48.75
N SER A 300 -1.43 42.98 -49.88
CA SER A 300 -1.27 44.44 -50.09
C SER A 300 0.07 44.95 -50.66
N LYS A 301 0.23 44.89 -51.99
CA LYS A 301 0.00 46.00 -52.95
C LYS A 301 0.39 45.60 -54.36
#